data_AF-A0A7G7G9B8-F1
#
_entry.id   AF-A0A7G7G9B8-F1
#
_cell.length_a   1.000
_cell.length_b   1.000
_cell.length_c   1.000
_cell.angle_alpha   90.00
_cell.angle_beta   90.00
_cell.angle_gamma   90.00
#
_symmetry.space_group_name_H-M   'P 1'
#
loop_
_entity.id
_entity.type
_entity.pdbx_description
1 polymer ?
#
loop_
_entity_poly.entity_id
_entity_poly.type
_entity_poly.pdbx_seq_one_letter_code
_entity_poly.pdbx_strand_id
1 'polypeptide(L)'
;MLSRIGNSLFWLGRYIERAEHVARYTKVHYVSSLDAPLAQNKEIALESILDMVGVQAAYYQKHSQLTDDDILYFITLDDTNPFSIATNINGIRENARGTRDSISIELWEVVNRFYHNVNNYNAAKFQHKGIFNFSREVEEFCTLAKGYVSNTLIRNEVWMLISLGIHLERAMQLCKIINTKLYDIAKIDPGKLGGPIESYQWTMLLKSAESFDMFNRHYKNSSSRRNILDFLIFNPAFPKALTYNLTYLQNNIQAIGFQEGANTKGSLTFKIGKLATQLQFLTIEEVEENAAEFMTKTLDKLYNLARLLEEKYLVY
;
A
#
# COMPACT_ATOMS: atom_id res chain seq x y z
N MET A 1 0.64 -27.02 -13.11
CA MET A 1 1.80 -26.10 -13.02
C MET A 1 1.44 -24.75 -12.37
N LEU A 2 0.15 -24.38 -12.32
CA LEU A 2 -0.33 -23.00 -12.11
C LEU A 2 -0.49 -22.51 -10.66
N SER A 3 -0.75 -23.33 -9.63
CA SER A 3 -1.11 -22.77 -8.31
C SER A 3 0.08 -22.21 -7.52
N ARG A 4 1.15 -22.99 -7.30
CA ARG A 4 2.31 -22.52 -6.50
C ARG A 4 3.09 -21.39 -7.19
N ILE A 5 3.33 -21.51 -8.49
CA ILE A 5 3.99 -20.47 -9.29
C ILE A 5 3.11 -19.23 -9.30
N GLY A 6 1.81 -19.38 -9.55
CA GLY A 6 0.88 -18.26 -9.55
C GLY A 6 0.77 -17.56 -8.20
N ASN A 7 0.71 -18.32 -7.10
CA ASN A 7 0.74 -17.79 -5.74
C ASN A 7 2.00 -16.96 -5.50
N SER A 8 3.16 -17.48 -5.93
CA SER A 8 4.42 -16.79 -5.77
C SER A 8 4.48 -15.49 -6.59
N LEU A 9 4.01 -15.50 -7.85
CA LEU A 9 3.94 -14.32 -8.69
C LEU A 9 2.98 -13.26 -8.13
N PHE A 10 1.83 -13.69 -7.64
CA PHE A 10 0.85 -12.81 -6.99
C PHE A 10 1.44 -12.15 -5.74
N TRP A 11 2.01 -12.94 -4.82
CA TRP A 11 2.64 -12.42 -3.61
C TRP A 11 3.90 -11.58 -3.89
N LEU A 12 4.67 -11.88 -4.94
CA LEU A 12 5.75 -11.03 -5.41
C LEU A 12 5.24 -9.60 -5.66
N GLY A 13 4.17 -9.46 -6.43
CA GLY A 13 3.57 -8.16 -6.73
C GLY A 13 3.06 -7.43 -5.48
N ARG A 14 2.39 -8.18 -4.57
CA ARG A 14 1.90 -7.62 -3.31
C ARG A 14 3.02 -7.12 -2.41
N TYR A 15 4.08 -7.90 -2.22
CA TYR A 15 5.19 -7.50 -1.34
C TYR A 15 5.97 -6.30 -1.89
N ILE A 16 6.13 -6.19 -3.22
CA ILE A 16 6.74 -5.00 -3.85
C ILE A 16 5.93 -3.74 -3.49
N GLU A 17 4.61 -3.79 -3.68
CA GLU A 17 3.74 -2.65 -3.38
C GLU A 17 3.72 -2.35 -1.87
N ARG A 18 3.61 -3.38 -1.02
CA ARG A 18 3.58 -3.23 0.44
C ARG A 18 4.87 -2.61 0.98
N ALA A 19 6.04 -3.09 0.56
CA ALA A 19 7.33 -2.58 1.01
C ALA A 19 7.46 -1.08 0.72
N GLU A 20 7.09 -0.66 -0.50
CA GLU A 20 7.10 0.74 -0.90
C GLU A 20 6.15 1.60 -0.06
N HIS A 21 4.92 1.13 0.15
CA HIS A 21 3.92 1.86 0.93
C HIS A 21 4.34 2.05 2.39
N VAL A 22 4.83 1.00 3.05
CA VAL A 22 5.29 1.06 4.44
C VAL A 22 6.50 2.00 4.54
N ALA A 23 7.48 1.88 3.65
CA ALA A 23 8.65 2.76 3.61
C ALA A 23 8.26 4.23 3.43
N ARG A 24 7.40 4.52 2.45
CA ARG A 24 6.98 5.89 2.13
C ARG A 24 6.17 6.51 3.26
N TYR A 25 5.18 5.81 3.79
CA TYR A 25 4.34 6.32 4.86
C TYR A 25 5.16 6.63 6.11
N THR A 26 6.02 5.70 6.51
CA THR A 26 6.94 5.86 7.65
C THR A 26 7.83 7.08 7.45
N LYS A 27 8.44 7.22 6.27
CA LYS A 27 9.26 8.39 5.91
C LYS A 27 8.46 9.69 6.01
N VAL A 28 7.30 9.77 5.36
CA VAL A 28 6.47 10.98 5.31
C VAL A 28 6.06 11.38 6.72
N HIS A 29 5.54 10.45 7.51
CA HIS A 29 5.02 10.74 8.85
C HIS A 29 6.14 11.08 9.83
N TYR A 30 7.22 10.29 9.87
CA TYR A 30 8.33 10.56 10.78
C TYR A 30 9.04 11.86 10.45
N VAL A 31 9.45 12.07 9.18
CA VAL A 31 10.17 13.29 8.79
C VAL A 31 9.29 14.53 8.98
N SER A 32 8.01 14.46 8.62
CA SER A 32 7.10 15.60 8.83
C SER A 32 6.88 15.90 10.31
N SER A 33 7.00 14.89 11.20
CA SER A 33 6.85 15.08 12.65
C SER A 33 7.99 15.87 13.29
N LEU A 34 9.17 15.89 12.66
CA LEU A 34 10.34 16.64 13.16
C LEU A 34 10.13 18.16 13.03
N ASP A 35 9.36 18.59 12.04
CA ASP A 35 9.05 19.99 11.73
C ASP A 35 7.57 20.35 12.01
N ALA A 36 6.85 19.51 12.77
CA ALA A 36 5.41 19.67 12.95
C ALA A 36 5.05 20.91 13.79
N PRO A 37 3.88 21.53 13.55
CA PRO A 37 3.37 22.60 14.41
C PRO A 37 3.27 22.13 15.87
N LEU A 38 3.53 23.01 16.85
CA LEU A 38 3.54 22.70 18.30
C LEU A 38 2.28 21.98 18.81
N ALA A 39 1.15 22.12 18.14
CA ALA A 39 -0.12 21.46 18.49
C ALA A 39 -0.17 19.98 18.11
N GLN A 40 0.78 19.48 17.32
CA GLN A 40 0.86 18.10 16.90
C GLN A 40 1.94 17.37 17.67
N ASN A 41 1.52 16.39 18.48
CA ASN A 41 2.43 15.55 19.23
C ASN A 41 3.11 14.55 18.27
N LYS A 42 4.45 14.47 18.32
CA LYS A 42 5.26 13.47 17.60
C LYS A 42 4.76 12.04 17.84
N GLU A 43 4.24 11.79 19.04
CA GLU A 43 3.59 10.54 19.43
C GLU A 43 2.43 10.15 18.49
N ILE A 44 1.59 11.10 18.06
CA ILE A 44 0.50 10.83 17.10
C ILE A 44 1.07 10.34 15.77
N ALA A 45 2.18 10.92 15.30
CA ALA A 45 2.81 10.49 14.07
C ALA A 45 3.39 9.06 14.18
N LEU A 46 3.97 8.74 15.34
CA LEU A 46 4.50 7.41 15.65
C LEU A 46 3.39 6.35 15.77
N GLU A 47 2.31 6.66 16.48
CA GLU A 47 1.11 5.81 16.54
C GLU A 47 0.51 5.58 15.15
N SER A 48 0.37 6.64 14.37
CA SER A 48 -0.15 6.61 13.00
C SER A 48 0.63 5.63 12.11
N ILE A 49 1.96 5.53 12.27
CA ILE A 49 2.79 4.54 11.57
C ILE A 49 2.39 3.11 11.97
N LEU A 50 2.27 2.82 13.26
CA LEU A 50 1.87 1.49 13.76
C LEU A 50 0.45 1.11 13.33
N ASP A 51 -0.47 2.09 13.37
CA ASP A 51 -1.88 1.94 13.01
C ASP A 51 -2.05 1.67 11.51
N MET A 52 -1.33 2.39 10.64
CA MET A 52 -1.37 2.17 9.19
C MET A 52 -0.90 0.77 8.82
N VAL A 53 0.22 0.33 9.41
CA VAL A 53 0.76 -1.01 9.16
C VAL A 53 -0.15 -2.09 9.76
N GLY A 54 -0.81 -1.79 10.89
CA GLY A 54 -1.72 -2.68 11.60
C GLY A 54 -1.00 -3.56 12.62
N VAL A 55 0.06 -3.03 13.25
CA VAL A 55 0.97 -3.81 14.13
C VAL A 55 1.11 -3.22 15.53
N GLN A 56 0.23 -2.30 15.93
CA GLN A 56 0.26 -1.66 17.24
C GLN A 56 0.26 -2.68 18.40
N ALA A 57 -0.63 -3.68 18.36
CA ALA A 57 -0.69 -4.71 19.39
C ALA A 57 0.60 -5.55 19.46
N ALA A 58 1.19 -5.88 18.31
CA ALA A 58 2.44 -6.64 18.25
C ALA A 58 3.64 -5.82 18.76
N TYR A 59 3.64 -4.50 18.51
CA TYR A 59 4.64 -3.59 19.05
C TYR A 59 4.61 -3.56 20.58
N TYR A 60 3.42 -3.36 21.17
CA TYR A 60 3.26 -3.26 22.63
C TYR A 60 3.46 -4.58 23.38
N GLN A 61 3.53 -5.72 22.69
CA GLN A 61 3.98 -6.99 23.29
C GLN A 61 5.48 -7.01 23.57
N LYS A 62 6.26 -6.16 22.89
CA LYS A 62 7.73 -6.09 22.97
C LYS A 62 8.25 -4.83 23.64
N HIS A 63 7.57 -3.71 23.40
CA HIS A 63 7.99 -2.39 23.82
C HIS A 63 6.95 -1.77 24.76
N SER A 64 7.40 -1.20 25.88
CA SER A 64 6.52 -0.55 26.86
C SER A 64 6.20 0.91 26.54
N GLN A 65 6.97 1.54 25.63
CA GLN A 65 6.87 2.96 25.31
C GLN A 65 7.01 3.19 23.81
N LEU A 66 6.49 4.31 23.31
CA LEU A 66 6.70 4.77 21.94
C LEU A 66 8.00 5.58 21.89
N THR A 67 9.07 4.98 21.37
CA THR A 67 10.33 5.69 21.09
C THR A 67 10.60 5.67 19.58
N ASP A 68 11.28 6.70 19.09
CA ASP A 68 11.65 6.80 17.67
C ASP A 68 12.41 5.55 17.20
N ASP A 69 13.48 5.21 17.93
CA ASP A 69 14.39 4.13 17.55
C ASP A 69 13.67 2.78 17.55
N ASP A 70 12.86 2.50 18.56
CA ASP A 70 12.11 1.24 18.65
C ASP A 70 11.10 1.11 17.50
N ILE A 71 10.31 2.15 17.23
CA ILE A 71 9.28 2.11 16.18
C ILE A 71 9.92 2.03 14.80
N LEU A 72 10.94 2.86 14.55
CA LEU A 72 11.64 2.85 13.27
C LEU A 72 12.30 1.50 13.04
N TYR A 73 12.98 0.92 14.04
CA TYR A 73 13.54 -0.42 13.93
C TYR A 73 12.45 -1.48 13.70
N PHE A 74 11.38 -1.46 14.50
CA PHE A 74 10.27 -2.41 14.44
C PHE A 74 9.59 -2.44 13.06
N ILE A 75 9.41 -1.28 12.42
CA ILE A 75 8.79 -1.16 11.11
C ILE A 75 9.77 -1.44 9.97
N THR A 76 11.07 -1.22 10.17
CA THR A 76 12.06 -1.35 9.09
C THR A 76 12.78 -2.69 9.07
N LEU A 77 13.43 -3.07 10.17
CA LEU A 77 14.44 -4.14 10.20
C LEU A 77 14.08 -5.33 11.12
N ASP A 78 13.12 -5.16 12.04
CA ASP A 78 12.71 -6.26 12.94
C ASP A 78 12.11 -7.43 12.14
N ASP A 79 12.80 -8.57 12.17
CA ASP A 79 12.45 -9.80 11.45
C ASP A 79 11.30 -10.58 12.12
N THR A 80 11.03 -10.30 13.39
CA THR A 80 9.88 -10.86 14.10
C THR A 80 8.57 -10.14 13.75
N ASN A 81 8.64 -8.93 13.18
CA ASN A 81 7.48 -8.25 12.63
C ASN A 81 7.23 -8.75 11.20
N PRO A 82 6.15 -9.51 10.95
CA PRO A 82 5.86 -10.06 9.62
C PRO A 82 5.55 -8.97 8.58
N PHE A 83 5.31 -7.73 9.02
CA PHE A 83 5.02 -6.59 8.17
C PHE A 83 6.17 -5.59 8.06
N SER A 84 7.32 -5.85 8.67
CA SER A 84 8.49 -4.97 8.54
C SER A 84 8.96 -4.91 7.08
N ILE A 85 9.65 -3.82 6.73
CA ILE A 85 10.17 -3.64 5.36
C ILE A 85 11.14 -4.77 5.03
N ALA A 86 12.06 -5.14 5.93
CA ALA A 86 12.97 -6.27 5.74
C ALA A 86 12.22 -7.59 5.49
N THR A 87 11.18 -7.90 6.27
CA THR A 87 10.37 -9.10 6.06
C THR A 87 9.65 -9.08 4.71
N ASN A 88 9.11 -7.93 4.29
CA ASN A 88 8.52 -7.79 2.96
C ASN A 88 9.57 -8.02 1.85
N ILE A 89 10.78 -7.45 1.96
CA ILE A 89 11.87 -7.66 0.99
C ILE A 89 12.30 -9.13 0.93
N ASN A 90 12.36 -9.82 2.07
CA ASN A 90 12.59 -11.26 2.12
C ASN A 90 11.49 -12.02 1.36
N GLY A 91 10.23 -11.64 1.57
CA GLY A 91 9.08 -12.15 0.83
C GLY A 91 9.18 -11.94 -0.68
N ILE A 92 9.58 -10.74 -1.14
CA ILE A 92 9.82 -10.46 -2.57
C ILE A 92 10.86 -11.44 -3.12
N ARG A 93 11.99 -11.57 -2.42
CA ARG A 93 13.12 -12.39 -2.88
C ARG A 93 12.79 -13.88 -2.94
N GLU A 94 12.05 -14.40 -1.98
CA GLU A 94 11.65 -15.82 -1.98
C GLU A 94 10.61 -16.13 -3.06
N ASN A 95 9.64 -15.24 -3.27
CA ASN A 95 8.65 -15.40 -4.33
C ASN A 95 9.27 -15.28 -5.73
N ALA A 96 10.23 -14.37 -5.92
CA ALA A 96 10.99 -14.28 -7.16
C ALA A 96 11.87 -15.53 -7.39
N ARG A 97 12.41 -16.13 -6.32
CA ARG A 97 13.23 -17.35 -6.42
C ARG A 97 12.42 -18.54 -6.89
N GLY A 98 11.22 -18.71 -6.31
CA GLY A 98 10.30 -19.77 -6.68
C GLY A 98 9.74 -19.65 -8.11
N THR A 99 9.91 -18.49 -8.74
CA THR A 99 9.36 -18.17 -10.07
C THR A 99 10.45 -17.71 -11.05
N ARG A 100 11.72 -18.00 -10.76
CA ARG A 100 12.88 -17.50 -11.52
C ARG A 100 12.79 -17.81 -13.02
N ASP A 101 12.30 -18.99 -13.38
CA ASP A 101 12.15 -19.41 -14.78
C ASP A 101 10.98 -18.70 -15.51
N SER A 102 10.14 -17.98 -14.78
CA SER A 102 8.98 -17.25 -15.30
C SER A 102 9.22 -15.74 -15.41
N ILE A 103 10.19 -15.20 -14.67
CA ILE A 103 10.51 -13.76 -14.67
C ILE A 103 11.75 -13.46 -15.50
N SER A 104 11.95 -12.19 -15.85
CA SER A 104 13.16 -11.75 -16.55
C SER A 104 14.39 -11.78 -15.63
N ILE A 105 15.56 -11.90 -16.25
CA ILE A 105 16.85 -11.89 -15.55
C ILE A 105 17.02 -10.54 -14.84
N GLU A 106 16.64 -9.43 -15.48
CA GLU A 106 16.75 -8.09 -14.95
C GLU A 106 15.89 -7.90 -13.68
N LEU A 107 14.65 -8.41 -13.68
CA LEU A 107 13.79 -8.39 -12.50
C LEU A 107 14.39 -9.23 -11.36
N TRP A 108 14.90 -10.42 -11.68
CA TRP A 108 15.56 -11.28 -10.70
C TRP A 108 16.79 -10.60 -10.07
N GLU A 109 17.66 -10.01 -10.90
CA GLU A 109 18.90 -9.40 -10.43
C GLU A 109 18.65 -8.19 -9.54
N VAL A 110 17.69 -7.32 -9.88
CA VAL A 110 17.37 -6.16 -9.03
C VAL A 110 16.83 -6.60 -7.68
N VAL A 111 15.96 -7.62 -7.65
CA VAL A 111 15.42 -8.21 -6.42
C VAL A 111 16.54 -8.82 -5.58
N ASN A 112 17.41 -9.62 -6.19
CA ASN A 112 18.51 -10.28 -5.47
C ASN A 112 19.52 -9.28 -4.90
N ARG A 113 19.90 -8.27 -5.68
CA ARG A 113 20.81 -7.21 -5.23
C ARG A 113 20.22 -6.43 -4.06
N PHE A 114 18.95 -6.03 -4.13
CA PHE A 114 18.33 -5.24 -3.09
C PHE A 114 18.10 -6.04 -1.80
N TYR A 115 17.73 -7.32 -1.92
CA TYR A 115 17.69 -8.24 -0.78
C TYR A 115 19.01 -8.28 -0.01
N HIS A 116 20.14 -8.41 -0.70
CA HIS A 116 21.45 -8.39 -0.04
C HIS A 116 21.79 -7.01 0.52
N ASN A 117 21.36 -5.90 -0.10
CA ASN A 117 21.55 -4.57 0.48
C ASN A 117 20.81 -4.46 1.84
N VAL A 118 19.53 -4.81 1.88
CA VAL A 118 18.70 -4.71 3.09
C VAL A 118 19.18 -5.64 4.20
N ASN A 119 19.56 -6.88 3.90
CA ASN A 119 20.11 -7.79 4.91
C ASN A 119 21.50 -7.38 5.43
N ASN A 120 22.16 -6.42 4.77
CA ASN A 120 23.39 -5.79 5.25
C ASN A 120 23.12 -4.44 5.97
N TYR A 121 21.87 -4.10 6.29
CA TYR A 121 21.53 -3.04 7.24
C TYR A 121 21.50 -3.60 8.65
N ASN A 122 22.54 -3.31 9.44
CA ASN A 122 22.46 -3.46 10.90
C ASN A 122 21.87 -2.18 11.53
N ALA A 123 21.47 -2.28 12.81
CA ALA A 123 20.89 -1.16 13.56
C ALA A 123 21.78 0.10 13.51
N ALA A 124 23.10 -0.05 13.64
CA ALA A 124 24.05 1.05 13.59
C ALA A 124 24.06 1.78 12.23
N LYS A 125 24.07 1.02 11.11
CA LYS A 125 24.01 1.59 9.76
C LYS A 125 22.69 2.28 9.51
N PHE A 126 21.59 1.73 10.02
CA PHE A 126 20.27 2.36 9.93
C PHE A 126 20.20 3.66 10.72
N GLN A 127 20.69 3.69 11.96
CA GLN A 127 20.78 4.91 12.77
C GLN A 127 21.62 6.00 12.05
N HIS A 128 22.74 5.62 11.44
CA HIS A 128 23.58 6.56 10.69
C HIS A 128 22.89 7.10 9.41
N LYS A 129 22.24 6.23 8.63
CA LYS A 129 21.58 6.64 7.37
C LYS A 129 20.23 7.33 7.60
N GLY A 130 19.53 6.97 8.65
CA GLY A 130 18.19 7.43 8.98
C GLY A 130 17.09 6.86 8.08
N ILE A 131 15.85 6.95 8.57
CA ILE A 131 14.65 6.48 7.87
C ILE A 131 14.46 7.12 6.49
N PHE A 132 14.84 8.39 6.31
CA PHE A 132 14.69 9.09 5.04
C PHE A 132 15.45 8.39 3.90
N ASN A 133 16.74 8.13 4.11
CA ASN A 133 17.59 7.50 3.09
C ASN A 133 17.21 6.03 2.88
N PHE A 134 16.92 5.31 3.97
CA PHE A 134 16.49 3.91 3.87
C PHE A 134 15.19 3.78 3.06
N SER A 135 14.16 4.56 3.39
CA SER A 135 12.90 4.51 2.64
C SER A 135 13.05 4.93 1.18
N ARG A 136 13.93 5.88 0.89
CA ARG A 136 14.26 6.27 -0.49
C ARG A 136 14.89 5.13 -1.27
N GLU A 137 15.84 4.40 -0.69
CA GLU A 137 16.43 3.21 -1.33
C GLU A 137 15.37 2.13 -1.62
N VAL A 138 14.39 1.95 -0.72
CA VAL A 138 13.26 1.03 -0.92
C VAL A 138 12.32 1.50 -2.04
N GLU A 139 11.98 2.79 -2.08
CA GLU A 139 11.14 3.38 -3.13
C GLU A 139 11.80 3.28 -4.51
N GLU A 140 13.10 3.56 -4.60
CA GLU A 140 13.89 3.43 -5.83
C GLU A 140 13.92 1.97 -6.31
N PHE A 141 14.14 1.02 -5.39
CA PHE A 141 14.08 -0.41 -5.69
C PHE A 141 12.70 -0.84 -6.21
N CYS A 142 11.62 -0.49 -5.51
CA CYS A 142 10.28 -0.89 -5.90
C CYS A 142 9.89 -0.28 -7.26
N THR A 143 10.31 0.95 -7.53
CA THR A 143 10.13 1.61 -8.83
C THR A 143 10.86 0.84 -9.94
N LEU A 144 12.13 0.46 -9.73
CA LEU A 144 12.90 -0.34 -10.68
C LEU A 144 12.26 -1.71 -10.92
N ALA A 145 11.86 -2.41 -9.85
CA ALA A 145 11.22 -3.72 -9.95
C ALA A 145 9.93 -3.66 -10.76
N LYS A 146 9.04 -2.70 -10.46
CA LYS A 146 7.80 -2.46 -11.24
C LYS A 146 8.10 -2.07 -12.69
N GLY A 147 9.18 -1.32 -12.91
CA GLY A 147 9.70 -1.00 -14.23
C GLY A 147 10.08 -2.24 -15.02
N TYR A 148 10.83 -3.18 -14.44
CA TYR A 148 11.17 -4.44 -15.10
C TYR A 148 9.94 -5.33 -15.32
N VAL A 149 9.04 -5.46 -14.34
CA VAL A 149 7.74 -6.14 -14.53
C VAL A 149 7.01 -5.57 -15.75
N SER A 150 7.02 -4.24 -15.90
CA SER A 150 6.33 -3.56 -16.99
C SER A 150 7.05 -3.67 -18.33
N ASN A 151 8.39 -3.66 -18.36
CA ASN A 151 9.14 -3.47 -19.60
C ASN A 151 9.78 -4.74 -20.16
N THR A 152 9.90 -5.81 -19.35
CA THR A 152 10.64 -7.03 -19.76
C THR A 152 9.77 -8.29 -19.83
N LEU A 153 8.60 -8.31 -19.17
CA LEU A 153 7.72 -9.47 -19.19
C LEU A 153 6.75 -9.42 -20.38
N ILE A 154 6.52 -10.59 -21.00
CA ILE A 154 5.45 -10.77 -21.98
C ILE A 154 4.10 -10.54 -21.28
N ARG A 155 3.14 -9.92 -21.97
CA ARG A 155 1.78 -9.65 -21.46
C ARG A 155 0.92 -10.91 -21.44
N ASN A 156 1.31 -11.89 -20.64
CA ASN A 156 0.63 -13.15 -20.40
C ASN A 156 0.22 -13.28 -18.93
N GLU A 157 -0.26 -14.46 -18.53
CA GLU A 157 -0.70 -14.77 -17.17
C GLU A 157 0.36 -14.45 -16.10
N VAL A 158 1.66 -14.63 -16.39
CA VAL A 158 2.74 -14.31 -15.43
C VAL A 158 2.72 -12.83 -15.08
N TRP A 159 2.72 -11.98 -16.11
CA TRP A 159 2.64 -10.54 -15.91
C TRP A 159 1.32 -10.13 -15.25
N MET A 160 0.20 -10.75 -15.65
CA MET A 160 -1.12 -10.45 -15.07
C MET A 160 -1.17 -10.79 -13.59
N LEU A 161 -0.60 -11.93 -13.15
CA LEU A 161 -0.61 -12.34 -11.74
C LEU A 161 0.22 -11.41 -10.84
N ILE A 162 1.42 -11.00 -11.29
CA ILE A 162 2.20 -9.97 -10.57
C ILE A 162 1.41 -8.66 -10.52
N SER A 163 0.81 -8.26 -11.63
CA SER A 163 0.03 -7.02 -11.72
C SER A 163 -1.21 -7.06 -10.82
N LEU A 164 -1.91 -8.19 -10.72
CA LEU A 164 -3.01 -8.38 -9.79
C LEU A 164 -2.56 -8.14 -8.35
N GLY A 165 -1.41 -8.70 -7.96
CA GLY A 165 -0.84 -8.49 -6.63
C GLY A 165 -0.56 -7.00 -6.34
N ILE A 166 0.09 -6.32 -7.30
CA ILE A 166 0.40 -4.89 -7.21
C ILE A 166 -0.87 -4.05 -7.04
N HIS A 167 -1.86 -4.20 -7.92
CA HIS A 167 -3.05 -3.37 -7.92
C HIS A 167 -3.97 -3.65 -6.73
N LEU A 168 -4.04 -4.92 -6.28
CA LEU A 168 -4.82 -5.30 -5.11
C LEU A 168 -4.21 -4.72 -3.83
N GLU A 169 -2.91 -4.89 -3.65
CA GLU A 169 -2.23 -4.34 -2.49
C GLU A 169 -2.31 -2.80 -2.47
N ARG A 170 -2.16 -2.14 -3.63
CA ARG A 170 -2.30 -0.68 -3.73
C ARG A 170 -3.68 -0.20 -3.29
N ALA A 171 -4.74 -0.86 -3.76
CA ALA A 171 -6.10 -0.53 -3.36
C ALA A 171 -6.31 -0.68 -1.85
N MET A 172 -5.82 -1.79 -1.28
CA MET A 172 -5.90 -2.05 0.16
C MET A 172 -5.12 -1.03 0.99
N GLN A 173 -3.89 -0.70 0.57
CA GLN A 173 -3.04 0.26 1.26
C GLN A 173 -3.63 1.67 1.19
N LEU A 174 -4.24 2.06 0.07
CA LEU A 174 -4.95 3.34 0.01
C LEU A 174 -6.12 3.39 1.00
N CYS A 175 -6.89 2.30 1.13
CA CYS A 175 -7.95 2.23 2.14
C CYS A 175 -7.42 2.42 3.56
N LYS A 176 -6.32 1.74 3.90
CA LYS A 176 -5.65 1.88 5.20
C LYS A 176 -5.15 3.30 5.44
N ILE A 177 -4.43 3.86 4.47
CA ILE A 177 -3.87 5.22 4.54
C ILE A 177 -4.98 6.27 4.79
N ILE A 178 -6.10 6.20 4.06
CA ILE A 178 -7.24 7.11 4.26
C ILE A 178 -7.86 6.90 5.65
N ASN A 179 -8.12 5.65 6.05
CA ASN A 179 -8.71 5.33 7.35
C ASN A 179 -7.85 5.82 8.53
N THR A 180 -6.56 5.50 8.53
CA THR A 180 -5.62 5.95 9.55
C THR A 180 -5.59 7.47 9.61
N LYS A 181 -5.60 8.16 8.46
CA LYS A 181 -5.62 9.62 8.45
C LYS A 181 -6.90 10.22 9.05
N LEU A 182 -8.06 9.66 8.69
CA LEU A 182 -9.34 10.10 9.25
C LEU A 182 -9.36 9.90 10.77
N TYR A 183 -8.81 8.78 11.25
CA TYR A 183 -8.68 8.49 12.67
C TYR A 183 -7.71 9.46 13.38
N ASP A 184 -6.54 9.73 12.80
CA ASP A 184 -5.58 10.70 13.33
C ASP A 184 -6.21 12.09 13.47
N ILE A 185 -6.95 12.54 12.46
CA ILE A 185 -7.62 13.85 12.48
C ILE A 185 -8.68 13.88 13.57
N ALA A 186 -9.43 12.79 13.77
CA ALA A 186 -10.44 12.69 14.82
C ALA A 186 -9.85 12.70 16.25
N LYS A 187 -8.58 12.32 16.44
CA LYS A 187 -7.88 12.43 17.73
C LYS A 187 -7.49 13.86 18.09
N ILE A 188 -7.43 14.77 17.13
CA ILE A 188 -7.02 16.16 17.37
C ILE A 188 -8.17 16.91 18.03
N ASP A 189 -7.86 17.63 19.12
CA ASP A 189 -8.80 18.51 19.80
C ASP A 189 -9.49 19.46 18.80
N PRO A 190 -10.83 19.45 18.68
CA PRO A 190 -11.55 20.34 17.78
C PRO A 190 -11.22 21.83 17.96
N GLY A 191 -10.87 22.26 19.18
CA GLY A 191 -10.45 23.64 19.46
C GLY A 191 -9.08 23.99 18.88
N LYS A 192 -8.26 22.99 18.55
CA LYS A 192 -6.94 23.13 17.90
C LYS A 192 -6.98 22.78 16.41
N LEU A 193 -8.03 22.11 15.93
CA LEU A 193 -8.20 21.76 14.52
C LEU A 193 -8.55 23.01 13.71
N GLY A 194 -7.53 23.80 13.38
CA GLY A 194 -7.61 24.97 12.52
C GLY A 194 -6.87 24.78 11.19
N GLY A 195 -7.04 25.75 10.28
CA GLY A 195 -6.55 25.70 8.90
C GLY A 195 -5.14 25.12 8.69
N PRO A 196 -4.09 25.60 9.40
CA PRO A 196 -2.73 25.08 9.21
C PRO A 196 -2.55 23.61 9.61
N ILE A 197 -3.16 23.18 10.71
CA ILE A 197 -3.04 21.81 11.22
C ILE A 197 -3.82 20.86 10.30
N GLU A 198 -5.05 21.22 9.93
CA GLU A 198 -5.84 20.43 8.99
C GLU A 198 -5.13 20.31 7.62
N SER A 199 -4.61 21.42 7.08
CA SER A 199 -3.86 21.43 5.82
C SER A 199 -2.61 20.54 5.88
N TYR A 200 -1.92 20.53 7.02
CA TYR A 200 -0.78 19.66 7.26
C TYR A 200 -1.19 18.18 7.24
N GLN A 201 -2.28 17.81 7.93
CA GLN A 201 -2.78 16.42 7.94
C GLN A 201 -3.13 15.93 6.53
N TRP A 202 -3.82 16.76 5.75
CA TRP A 202 -4.19 16.46 4.38
C TRP A 202 -2.98 16.40 3.44
N THR A 203 -1.99 17.27 3.65
CA THR A 203 -0.72 17.23 2.90
C THR A 203 0.02 15.92 3.15
N MET A 204 0.07 15.44 4.40
CA MET A 204 0.67 14.15 4.72
C MET A 204 -0.05 12.99 4.01
N LEU A 205 -1.39 12.98 4.00
CA LEU A 205 -2.16 11.97 3.28
C LEU A 205 -1.77 11.92 1.80
N LEU A 206 -1.75 13.09 1.15
CA LEU A 206 -1.42 13.21 -0.26
C LEU A 206 0.03 12.79 -0.56
N LYS A 207 0.98 13.15 0.32
CA LYS A 207 2.39 12.71 0.18
C LYS A 207 2.53 11.19 0.38
N SER A 208 1.86 10.62 1.37
CA SER A 208 1.82 9.17 1.61
C SER A 208 1.21 8.40 0.44
N ALA A 209 0.28 9.00 -0.29
CA ALA A 209 -0.30 8.46 -1.50
C ALA A 209 0.43 8.87 -2.80
N GLU A 210 1.55 9.60 -2.76
CA GLU A 210 2.21 10.24 -3.94
C GLU A 210 1.25 11.00 -4.87
N SER A 211 0.20 11.59 -4.31
CA SER A 211 -0.80 12.31 -5.06
C SER A 211 -0.63 13.83 -4.97
N PHE A 212 0.21 14.35 -4.07
CA PHE A 212 0.29 15.78 -3.75
C PHE A 212 0.36 16.70 -4.97
N ASP A 213 1.33 16.51 -5.86
CA ASP A 213 1.50 17.38 -7.03
C ASP A 213 0.35 17.25 -8.03
N MET A 214 -0.10 16.02 -8.30
CA MET A 214 -1.17 15.78 -9.28
C MET A 214 -2.53 16.23 -8.75
N PHE A 215 -2.78 16.09 -7.45
CA PHE A 215 -3.94 16.63 -6.77
C PHE A 215 -3.98 18.15 -6.91
N ASN A 216 -2.88 18.83 -6.59
CA ASN A 216 -2.80 20.29 -6.66
C ASN A 216 -3.00 20.82 -8.09
N ARG A 217 -2.52 20.09 -9.11
CA ARG A 217 -2.81 20.39 -10.52
C ARG A 217 -4.27 20.17 -10.88
N HIS A 218 -4.89 19.10 -10.37
CA HIS A 218 -6.28 18.75 -10.68
C HIS A 218 -7.28 19.72 -10.05
N TYR A 219 -7.15 20.03 -8.76
CA TYR A 219 -8.06 20.91 -8.01
C TYR A 219 -7.56 22.36 -7.86
N LYS A 220 -6.49 22.75 -8.57
CA LYS A 220 -5.91 24.10 -8.55
C LYS A 220 -5.65 24.62 -7.12
N ASN A 221 -5.03 23.78 -6.29
CA ASN A 221 -4.73 24.04 -4.87
C ASN A 221 -5.96 24.20 -3.94
N SER A 222 -7.14 23.72 -4.33
CA SER A 222 -8.30 23.65 -3.44
C SER A 222 -8.23 22.39 -2.55
N SER A 223 -7.47 22.47 -1.45
CA SER A 223 -7.25 21.37 -0.50
C SER A 223 -8.38 21.28 0.53
N SER A 224 -9.53 20.72 0.13
CA SER A 224 -10.59 20.32 1.06
C SER A 224 -10.58 18.80 1.26
N ARG A 225 -11.06 18.34 2.43
CA ARG A 225 -11.32 16.91 2.71
C ARG A 225 -12.04 16.25 1.54
N ARG A 226 -13.11 16.90 1.07
CA ARG A 226 -13.97 16.46 -0.01
C ARG A 226 -13.20 16.24 -1.31
N ASN A 227 -12.43 17.23 -1.77
CA ASN A 227 -11.65 17.13 -3.00
C ASN A 227 -10.57 16.04 -2.92
N ILE A 228 -9.94 15.88 -1.76
CA ILE A 228 -8.89 14.89 -1.57
C ILE A 228 -9.45 13.47 -1.60
N LEU A 229 -10.56 13.24 -0.90
CA LEU A 229 -11.27 11.96 -0.95
C LEU A 229 -11.78 11.68 -2.36
N ASP A 230 -12.34 12.68 -3.04
CA ASP A 230 -12.79 12.55 -4.43
C ASP A 230 -11.63 12.14 -5.37
N PHE A 231 -10.49 12.82 -5.26
CA PHE A 231 -9.29 12.50 -6.04
C PHE A 231 -8.77 11.08 -5.81
N LEU A 232 -8.67 10.67 -4.54
CA LEU A 232 -8.07 9.40 -4.17
C LEU A 232 -9.02 8.22 -4.37
N ILE A 233 -10.33 8.44 -4.26
CA ILE A 233 -11.32 7.36 -4.39
C ILE A 233 -11.76 7.23 -5.85
N PHE A 234 -12.20 8.32 -6.46
CA PHE A 234 -13.01 8.25 -7.68
C PHE A 234 -12.27 8.56 -8.98
N ASN A 235 -11.08 9.16 -8.94
CA ASN A 235 -10.38 9.57 -10.15
C ASN A 235 -9.97 8.36 -11.03
N PRO A 236 -10.56 8.16 -12.23
CA PRO A 236 -10.28 6.99 -13.06
C PRO A 236 -8.96 7.10 -13.85
N ALA A 237 -8.30 8.26 -13.84
CA ALA A 237 -7.06 8.52 -14.55
C ALA A 237 -5.82 8.49 -13.63
N PHE A 238 -6.01 8.51 -12.31
CA PHE A 238 -4.91 8.51 -11.36
C PHE A 238 -4.52 7.08 -10.96
N PRO A 239 -3.29 6.59 -11.25
CA PRO A 239 -2.92 5.18 -11.06
C PRO A 239 -3.01 4.65 -9.62
N LYS A 240 -3.05 5.55 -8.64
CA LYS A 240 -3.20 5.19 -7.23
C LYS A 240 -4.61 5.36 -6.69
N ALA A 241 -5.52 5.94 -7.46
CA ALA A 241 -6.91 6.05 -7.04
C ALA A 241 -7.57 4.67 -6.94
N LEU A 242 -8.57 4.55 -6.08
CA LEU A 242 -9.25 3.29 -5.82
C LEU A 242 -9.97 2.79 -7.09
N THR A 243 -10.72 3.66 -7.79
CA THR A 243 -11.42 3.32 -9.04
C THR A 243 -10.48 2.81 -10.12
N TYR A 244 -9.31 3.44 -10.29
CA TYR A 244 -8.31 2.99 -11.26
C TYR A 244 -7.87 1.55 -10.96
N ASN A 245 -7.51 1.27 -9.71
CA ASN A 245 -6.98 -0.03 -9.31
C ASN A 245 -8.05 -1.14 -9.37
N LEU A 246 -9.29 -0.85 -8.98
CA LEU A 246 -10.40 -1.79 -9.10
C LEU A 246 -10.73 -2.13 -10.55
N THR A 247 -10.74 -1.13 -11.43
CA THR A 247 -10.96 -1.34 -12.87
C THR A 247 -9.84 -2.19 -13.47
N TYR A 248 -8.59 -1.93 -13.08
CA TYR A 248 -7.44 -2.71 -13.52
C TYR A 248 -7.52 -4.18 -13.06
N LEU A 249 -7.88 -4.40 -11.79
CA LEU A 249 -8.12 -5.73 -11.24
C LEU A 249 -9.22 -6.47 -12.00
N GLN A 250 -10.35 -5.80 -12.27
CA GLN A 250 -11.45 -6.38 -13.03
C GLN A 250 -11.00 -6.86 -14.41
N ASN A 251 -10.28 -6.00 -15.15
CA ASN A 251 -9.81 -6.31 -16.50
C ASN A 251 -8.84 -7.49 -16.50
N ASN A 252 -7.88 -7.52 -15.57
CA ASN A 252 -6.92 -8.63 -15.47
C ASN A 252 -7.58 -9.95 -15.05
N ILE A 253 -8.52 -9.91 -14.08
CA ILE A 253 -9.27 -11.11 -13.66
C ILE A 253 -10.08 -11.68 -14.82
N GLN A 254 -10.69 -10.81 -15.64
CA GLN A 254 -11.41 -11.22 -16.84
C GLN A 254 -10.47 -11.81 -17.90
N ALA A 255 -9.31 -11.18 -18.12
CA ALA A 255 -8.33 -11.60 -19.13
C ALA A 255 -7.66 -12.95 -18.81
N ILE A 256 -7.39 -13.24 -17.53
CA ILE A 256 -6.86 -14.55 -17.12
C ILE A 256 -7.90 -15.67 -17.39
N GLY A 257 -9.19 -15.34 -17.46
CA GLY A 257 -10.22 -16.31 -17.84
C GLY A 257 -10.32 -17.48 -16.86
N PHE A 258 -10.22 -17.21 -15.56
CA PHE A 258 -10.47 -18.21 -14.51
C PHE A 258 -11.76 -18.99 -14.83
N GLN A 259 -11.71 -20.33 -14.79
CA GLN A 259 -12.71 -21.27 -15.33
C GLN A 259 -14.13 -21.22 -14.68
N GLU A 260 -14.49 -20.13 -14.01
CA GLU A 260 -15.87 -19.85 -13.61
C GLU A 260 -16.62 -19.18 -14.78
N GLY A 261 -17.86 -19.59 -15.03
CA GLY A 261 -18.72 -18.86 -15.96
C GLY A 261 -18.81 -17.39 -15.54
N ALA A 262 -18.48 -16.48 -16.45
CA ALA A 262 -18.66 -15.05 -16.21
C ALA A 262 -20.12 -14.85 -15.75
N ASN A 263 -20.30 -14.31 -14.54
CA ASN A 263 -21.59 -14.09 -13.84
C ASN A 263 -22.11 -15.20 -12.92
N THR A 264 -21.34 -16.24 -12.58
CA THR A 264 -21.73 -17.12 -11.46
C THR A 264 -21.70 -16.33 -10.14
N LYS A 265 -22.82 -16.30 -9.40
CA LYS A 265 -22.92 -15.60 -8.11
C LYS A 265 -21.84 -16.10 -7.16
N GLY A 266 -21.03 -15.17 -6.65
CA GLY A 266 -19.92 -15.49 -5.73
C GLY A 266 -18.59 -15.81 -6.40
N SER A 267 -18.54 -15.86 -7.74
CA SER A 267 -17.28 -15.94 -8.48
C SER A 267 -16.37 -14.74 -8.22
N LEU A 268 -15.07 -14.93 -8.51
CA LEU A 268 -14.09 -13.85 -8.42
C LEU A 268 -14.46 -12.68 -9.34
N THR A 269 -14.76 -12.97 -10.61
CA THR A 269 -15.20 -12.02 -11.63
C THR A 269 -16.47 -11.27 -11.20
N PHE A 270 -17.45 -11.97 -10.61
CA PHE A 270 -18.67 -11.34 -10.10
C PHE A 270 -18.38 -10.36 -8.95
N LYS A 271 -17.53 -10.75 -7.98
CA LYS A 271 -17.23 -9.90 -6.82
C LYS A 271 -16.46 -8.64 -7.21
N ILE A 272 -15.41 -8.76 -8.04
CA ILE A 272 -14.65 -7.60 -8.50
C ILE A 272 -15.50 -6.71 -9.41
N GLY A 273 -16.28 -7.29 -10.32
CA GLY A 273 -17.18 -6.53 -11.19
C GLY A 273 -18.20 -5.74 -10.38
N LYS A 274 -18.85 -6.38 -9.39
CA LYS A 274 -19.79 -5.69 -8.50
C LYS A 274 -19.14 -4.54 -7.74
N LEU A 275 -17.93 -4.75 -7.21
CA LEU A 275 -17.21 -3.71 -6.45
C LEU A 275 -16.77 -2.55 -7.34
N ALA A 276 -16.17 -2.84 -8.50
CA ALA A 276 -15.71 -1.83 -9.45
C ALA A 276 -16.88 -1.01 -10.01
N THR A 277 -17.97 -1.67 -10.43
CA THR A 277 -19.18 -0.99 -10.89
C THR A 277 -19.82 -0.16 -9.79
N GLN A 278 -19.92 -0.67 -8.56
CA GLN A 278 -20.43 0.12 -7.43
C GLN A 278 -19.63 1.42 -7.27
N LEU A 279 -18.30 1.35 -7.32
CA LEU A 279 -17.46 2.53 -7.13
C LEU A 279 -17.56 3.53 -8.29
N GLN A 280 -17.78 3.06 -9.52
CA GLN A 280 -17.94 3.92 -10.70
C GLN A 280 -19.20 4.81 -10.65
N PHE A 281 -20.23 4.38 -9.93
CA PHE A 281 -21.52 5.10 -9.83
C PHE A 281 -21.76 5.79 -8.49
N LEU A 282 -20.84 5.64 -7.53
CA LEU A 282 -20.88 6.36 -6.28
C LEU A 282 -20.39 7.80 -6.46
N THR A 283 -20.99 8.74 -5.75
CA THR A 283 -20.53 10.12 -5.70
C THR A 283 -19.83 10.44 -4.38
N ILE A 284 -19.08 11.55 -4.35
CA ILE A 284 -18.39 11.98 -3.13
C ILE A 284 -19.39 12.40 -2.03
N GLU A 285 -20.54 12.95 -2.38
CA GLU A 285 -21.63 13.27 -1.45
C GLU A 285 -22.11 12.05 -0.66
N GLU A 286 -22.18 10.89 -1.31
CA GLU A 286 -22.63 9.64 -0.67
C GLU A 286 -21.59 9.05 0.28
N VAL A 287 -20.32 9.46 0.16
CA VAL A 287 -19.19 8.85 0.87
C VAL A 287 -18.56 9.77 1.91
N GLU A 288 -18.53 11.09 1.70
CA GLU A 288 -17.69 11.98 2.49
C GLU A 288 -18.03 11.99 3.98
N GLU A 289 -19.31 11.90 4.35
CA GLU A 289 -19.77 11.90 5.74
C GLU A 289 -19.34 10.61 6.47
N ASN A 290 -19.45 9.46 5.81
CA ASN A 290 -19.17 8.13 6.36
C ASN A 290 -17.90 7.50 5.77
N ALA A 291 -16.91 8.33 5.40
CA ALA A 291 -15.74 7.90 4.65
C ALA A 291 -14.98 6.76 5.35
N ALA A 292 -14.82 6.82 6.68
CA ALA A 292 -14.12 5.78 7.43
C ALA A 292 -14.84 4.41 7.37
N GLU A 293 -16.17 4.40 7.49
CA GLU A 293 -16.98 3.19 7.37
C GLU A 293 -16.92 2.64 5.94
N PHE A 294 -17.03 3.53 4.95
CA PHE A 294 -16.94 3.18 3.54
C PHE A 294 -15.60 2.52 3.18
N MET A 295 -14.49 3.12 3.61
CA MET A 295 -13.14 2.60 3.36
C MET A 295 -12.91 1.27 4.09
N THR A 296 -13.43 1.10 5.31
CA THR A 296 -13.37 -0.16 6.07
C THR A 296 -14.13 -1.28 5.36
N LYS A 297 -15.39 -1.04 4.97
CA LYS A 297 -16.19 -2.01 4.20
C LYS A 297 -15.53 -2.36 2.86
N THR A 298 -14.88 -1.39 2.22
CA THR A 298 -14.19 -1.63 0.95
C THR A 298 -12.94 -2.47 1.17
N LEU A 299 -12.15 -2.18 2.21
CA LEU A 299 -11.00 -2.98 2.61
C LEU A 299 -11.39 -4.45 2.92
N ASP A 300 -12.49 -4.66 3.63
CA ASP A 300 -13.02 -6.01 3.91
C ASP A 300 -13.41 -6.77 2.63
N LYS A 301 -14.00 -6.08 1.65
CA LYS A 301 -14.30 -6.67 0.34
C LYS A 301 -13.01 -7.04 -0.40
N LEU A 302 -11.97 -6.21 -0.33
CA LEU A 302 -10.66 -6.49 -0.93
C LEU A 302 -9.94 -7.67 -0.25
N TYR A 303 -9.99 -7.77 1.09
CA TYR A 303 -9.49 -8.93 1.81
C TYR A 303 -10.21 -10.22 1.40
N ASN A 304 -11.54 -10.17 1.29
CA ASN A 304 -12.32 -11.31 0.82
C ASN A 304 -12.01 -11.67 -0.64
N LEU A 305 -11.73 -10.68 -1.49
CA LEU A 305 -11.30 -10.90 -2.87
C LEU A 305 -9.93 -11.58 -2.94
N ALA A 306 -8.96 -11.08 -2.16
CA ALA A 306 -7.63 -11.66 -2.03
C ALA A 306 -7.72 -13.14 -1.60
N ARG A 307 -8.43 -13.41 -0.51
CA ARG A 307 -8.62 -14.75 0.02
C ARG A 307 -9.27 -15.68 -1.00
N LEU A 308 -10.31 -15.22 -1.70
CA LEU A 308 -10.98 -16.02 -2.72
C LEU A 308 -10.04 -16.33 -3.90
N LEU A 309 -9.25 -15.35 -4.34
CA LEU A 309 -8.26 -15.54 -5.39
C LEU A 309 -7.24 -16.60 -4.96
N GLU A 310 -6.73 -16.49 -3.73
CA GLU A 310 -5.77 -17.44 -3.17
C GLU A 310 -6.38 -18.85 -3.07
N GLU A 311 -7.48 -19.01 -2.34
CA GLU A 311 -8.12 -20.30 -2.04
C GLU A 311 -8.58 -21.07 -3.28
N LYS A 312 -9.14 -20.37 -4.29
CA LYS A 312 -9.71 -21.05 -5.46
C LYS A 312 -8.74 -21.23 -6.61
N TYR A 313 -7.76 -20.35 -6.75
CA TYR A 313 -6.98 -20.24 -7.99
C TYR A 313 -5.47 -20.34 -7.78
N LEU A 314 -4.99 -20.09 -6.56
CA LEU A 314 -3.56 -20.11 -6.23
C LEU A 314 -3.21 -21.19 -5.19
N VAL A 315 -4.18 -21.96 -4.71
CA VAL A 315 -3.98 -23.16 -3.87
C VAL A 315 -3.85 -24.41 -4.74
N TYR A 316 -2.97 -25.32 -4.29
CA TYR A 316 -2.91 -26.71 -4.76
C TYR A 316 -3.79 -27.57 -3.86
#